data_AF-A0A1M3NZW3-F1
#
_entry.id   AF-A0A1M3NZW3-F1
#
_cell.length_a   1.000
_cell.length_b   1.000
_cell.length_c   1.000
_cell.angle_alpha   90.00
_cell.angle_beta   90.00
_cell.angle_gamma   90.00
#
_symmetry.space_group_name_H-M   'P 1'
#
loop_
_entity.id
_entity.type
_entity.pdbx_description
1 polymer ?
#
loop_
_entity_poly.entity_id
_entity_poly.type
_entity_poly.pdbx_seq_one_letter_code
_entity_poly.pdbx_strand_id
1 'polypeptide(L)'
;MSAPPPLRSTFVTVLAWVFIGLAGFATLISVLQNVMLQWLFLPAMQHAQAAAPLPPGLPAPMQWLFAHFAWFFRAFLLVSATTLIAAVGLLRRHEWARQLFIGLMGFAIVYQILGLAWQWWIMGSMPAFMQASGAPADMGAAMHGFIRAMQVFGSLTALGFCVLFGWIIRRLRSAQVRDEFRSWKP
;
A
#
# COMPACT_ATOMS: atom_id res chain seq x y z
N MET A 1 3.26 22.21 -44.62
CA MET A 1 2.52 21.06 -44.07
C MET A 1 3.00 20.86 -42.64
N SER A 2 2.24 21.33 -41.66
CA SER A 2 2.50 21.08 -40.25
C SER A 2 2.31 19.59 -39.98
N ALA A 3 3.34 18.94 -39.41
CA ALA A 3 3.21 17.55 -38.98
C ALA A 3 2.00 17.42 -38.03
N PRO A 4 1.17 16.37 -38.16
CA PRO A 4 0.06 16.16 -37.24
C PRO A 4 0.60 16.14 -35.81
N PRO A 5 -0.08 16.78 -34.85
CA PRO A 5 0.37 16.81 -33.46
C PRO A 5 0.58 15.37 -32.99
N PRO A 6 1.68 15.09 -32.27
CA PRO A 6 2.02 13.72 -31.88
C PRO A 6 0.84 13.08 -31.17
N LEU A 7 0.44 11.90 -31.64
CA LEU A 7 -0.69 11.13 -31.10
C LEU A 7 -0.48 11.00 -29.59
N ARG A 8 -1.30 11.71 -28.82
CA ARG A 8 -1.23 11.66 -27.36
C ARG A 8 -1.93 10.39 -26.90
N SER A 9 -1.24 9.49 -26.21
CA SER A 9 -1.88 8.29 -25.69
C SER A 9 -2.95 8.62 -24.66
N THR A 10 -4.21 8.40 -25.03
CA THR A 10 -5.38 8.49 -24.14
C THR A 10 -5.19 7.58 -22.92
N PHE A 11 -4.49 6.45 -23.07
CA PHE A 11 -4.19 5.53 -21.97
C PHE A 11 -3.35 6.18 -20.87
N VAL A 12 -2.26 6.88 -21.21
CA VAL A 12 -1.40 7.55 -20.21
C VAL A 12 -2.19 8.65 -19.50
N THR A 13 -2.99 9.41 -20.24
CA THR A 13 -3.81 10.48 -19.68
C THR A 13 -4.86 9.94 -18.71
N VAL A 14 -5.61 8.90 -19.10
CA VAL A 14 -6.63 8.28 -18.23
C VAL A 14 -5.98 7.65 -17.00
N LEU A 15 -4.88 6.92 -17.19
CA LEU A 15 -4.13 6.30 -16.09
C LEU A 15 -3.63 7.35 -15.09
N ALA A 16 -3.05 8.45 -15.59
CA ALA A 16 -2.57 9.55 -14.75
C ALA A 16 -3.73 10.18 -13.97
N TRP A 17 -4.87 10.47 -14.60
CA TRP A 17 -6.02 11.03 -13.90
C TRP A 17 -6.62 10.09 -12.85
N VAL A 18 -6.76 8.81 -13.15
CA VAL A 18 -7.23 7.80 -12.19
C VAL A 18 -6.30 7.74 -10.99
N PHE A 19 -4.98 7.67 -11.23
CA PHE A 19 -4.00 7.64 -10.15
C PHE A 19 -3.90 8.96 -9.40
N ILE A 20 -4.09 10.11 -10.04
CA ILE A 20 -4.15 11.41 -9.36
C ILE A 20 -5.37 11.48 -8.44
N GLY A 21 -6.54 11.06 -8.91
CA GLY A 21 -7.74 11.02 -8.08
C GLY A 21 -7.57 10.08 -6.89
N LEU A 22 -7.09 8.86 -7.15
CA LEU A 22 -6.90 7.84 -6.13
C LEU A 22 -5.80 8.21 -5.13
N ALA A 23 -4.62 8.64 -5.60
CA ALA A 23 -3.50 9.05 -4.76
C ALA A 23 -3.77 10.37 -4.04
N GLY A 24 -4.50 11.30 -4.66
CA GLY A 24 -4.93 12.54 -4.02
C GLY A 24 -5.84 12.25 -2.84
N PHE A 25 -6.85 11.40 -3.04
CA PHE A 25 -7.74 10.97 -1.97
C PHE A 25 -7.02 10.15 -0.89
N ALA A 26 -6.16 9.21 -1.29
CA ALA A 26 -5.33 8.44 -0.35
C ALA A 26 -4.39 9.34 0.47
N THR A 27 -3.83 10.39 -0.14
CA THR A 27 -2.99 11.36 0.55
C THR A 27 -3.80 12.17 1.56
N LEU A 28 -5.01 12.62 1.19
CA LEU A 28 -5.91 13.31 2.12
C LEU A 28 -6.25 12.43 3.33
N ILE A 29 -6.64 11.17 3.09
CA ILE A 29 -6.87 10.18 4.16
C ILE A 29 -5.62 10.00 5.01
N SER A 30 -4.45 9.86 4.39
CA SER A 30 -3.17 9.65 5.10
C SER A 30 -2.82 10.83 6.00
N VAL A 31 -3.06 12.05 5.52
CA VAL A 31 -2.88 13.28 6.29
C VAL A 31 -3.82 13.27 7.48
N LEU A 32 -5.11 13.01 7.25
CA LEU A 32 -6.11 12.95 8.31
C LEU A 32 -5.77 11.89 9.37
N GLN A 33 -5.34 10.70 8.93
CA GLN A 33 -4.88 9.64 9.84
C GLN A 33 -3.64 10.04 10.62
N ASN A 34 -2.66 10.70 10.00
CA ASN A 34 -1.47 11.21 10.71
C ASN A 34 -1.85 12.29 11.73
N VAL A 35 -2.78 13.18 11.40
CA VAL A 35 -3.29 14.20 12.32
C VAL A 35 -4.02 13.53 13.48
N MET A 36 -4.98 12.65 13.23
CA MET A 36 -5.65 11.88 14.30
C MET A 36 -4.64 11.11 15.16
N LEU A 37 -3.60 10.54 14.55
CA LEU A 37 -2.59 9.78 15.26
C LEU A 37 -1.77 10.66 16.21
N GLN A 38 -1.32 11.83 15.75
CA GLN A 38 -0.53 12.75 16.56
C GLN A 38 -1.34 13.44 17.65
N TRP A 39 -2.58 13.81 17.34
CA TRP A 39 -3.42 14.62 18.22
C TRP A 39 -4.27 13.81 19.18
N LEU A 40 -4.75 12.63 18.77
CA LEU A 40 -5.68 11.82 19.55
C LEU A 40 -4.99 10.56 20.10
N PHE A 41 -4.37 9.75 19.22
CA PHE A 41 -3.87 8.44 19.62
C PHE A 41 -2.55 8.47 20.40
N LEU A 42 -1.58 9.30 20.03
CA LEU A 42 -0.30 9.39 20.76
C LEU A 42 -0.52 9.83 22.22
N PRO A 43 -1.26 10.93 22.47
CA PRO A 43 -1.55 11.35 23.84
C PRO A 43 -2.36 10.28 24.58
N ALA A 44 -3.38 9.68 23.94
CA ALA A 44 -4.18 8.64 24.58
C ALA A 44 -3.35 7.39 24.92
N MET A 45 -2.42 6.97 24.05
CA MET A 45 -1.50 5.86 24.33
C MET A 45 -0.53 6.19 25.45
N GLN A 46 -0.01 7.42 25.52
CA GLN A 46 0.89 7.83 26.61
C GLN A 46 0.16 7.83 27.96
N HIS A 47 -1.08 8.33 28.00
CA HIS A 47 -1.91 8.28 29.21
C HIS A 47 -2.29 6.83 29.58
N ALA A 48 -2.61 5.99 28.59
CA ALA A 48 -2.95 4.59 28.82
C ALA A 48 -1.75 3.77 29.31
N GLN A 49 -0.55 3.98 28.76
CA GLN A 49 0.68 3.34 29.22
C GLN A 49 1.08 3.79 30.63
N ALA A 50 0.79 5.04 31.00
CA ALA A 50 0.98 5.53 32.35
C ALA A 50 -0.01 4.89 33.35
N ALA A 51 -1.23 4.57 32.91
CA ALA A 51 -2.26 3.94 33.74
C ALA A 51 -2.13 2.41 33.83
N ALA A 52 -1.65 1.75 32.77
CA ALA A 52 -1.41 0.32 32.71
C ALA A 52 -0.21 0.05 31.78
N PRO A 53 0.98 -0.30 32.32
CA PRO A 53 2.12 -0.68 31.49
C PRO A 53 1.75 -1.92 30.65
N LEU A 54 2.31 -2.01 29.45
CA LEU A 54 2.00 -3.09 28.50
C LEU A 54 2.09 -4.47 29.18
N PRO A 55 1.14 -5.40 28.94
CA PRO A 55 1.14 -6.72 29.57
C PRO A 55 2.48 -7.44 29.37
N PRO A 56 3.15 -7.89 30.46
CA PRO A 56 4.38 -8.66 30.35
C PRO A 56 4.04 -10.00 29.67
N GLY A 57 4.51 -10.20 28.44
CA GLY A 57 4.20 -11.38 27.62
C GLY A 57 3.88 -11.08 26.16
N LEU A 58 3.83 -9.82 25.74
CA LEU A 58 3.68 -9.48 24.33
C LEU A 58 4.85 -10.00 23.49
N PRO A 59 4.61 -10.67 22.34
CA PRO A 59 5.67 -11.10 21.44
C PRO A 59 6.56 -9.92 21.02
N ALA A 60 7.88 -10.13 20.96
CA ALA A 60 8.86 -9.12 20.53
C ALA A 60 8.46 -8.33 19.26
N PRO A 61 7.90 -8.94 18.18
CA PRO A 61 7.46 -8.18 17.01
C PRO A 61 6.30 -7.22 17.30
N MET A 62 5.42 -7.54 18.25
CA MET A 62 4.29 -6.68 18.63
C MET A 62 4.76 -5.49 19.45
N GLN A 63 5.73 -5.69 20.34
CA GLN A 63 6.39 -4.60 21.07
C GLN A 63 7.12 -3.63 20.12
N TRP A 64 7.84 -4.18 19.14
CA TRP A 64 8.52 -3.38 18.11
C TRP A 64 7.54 -2.56 17.26
N LEU A 65 6.39 -3.16 16.90
CA LEU A 65 5.33 -2.50 16.14
C LEU A 65 4.74 -1.31 16.92
N PHE A 66 4.45 -1.47 18.22
CA PHE A 66 3.97 -0.37 19.06
C PHE A 66 4.99 0.77 19.17
N ALA A 67 6.28 0.43 19.33
CA ALA A 67 7.36 1.41 19.38
C ALA A 67 7.54 2.19 18.06
N HIS A 68 7.30 1.54 16.91
CA HIS A 68 7.48 2.14 15.58
C HIS A 68 6.16 2.49 14.88
N PHE A 69 5.04 2.46 15.59
CA PHE A 69 3.70 2.62 15.00
C PHE A 69 3.57 3.93 14.23
N ALA A 70 4.07 5.04 14.79
CA ALA A 70 4.04 6.35 14.13
C ALA A 70 4.85 6.38 12.82
N TRP A 71 5.90 5.56 12.69
CA TRP A 71 6.70 5.47 11.48
C TRP A 71 5.94 4.84 10.32
N PHE A 72 5.05 3.87 10.58
CA PHE A 72 4.19 3.28 9.55
C PHE A 72 3.29 4.32 8.89
N PHE A 73 2.66 5.19 9.68
CA PHE A 73 1.77 6.23 9.14
C PHE A 73 2.53 7.31 8.36
N ARG A 74 3.74 7.66 8.80
CA ARG A 74 4.62 8.57 8.05
C ARG A 74 5.11 7.95 6.75
N ALA A 75 5.50 6.68 6.78
CA ALA A 75 5.90 5.93 5.58
C ALA A 75 4.74 5.85 4.58
N PHE A 76 3.52 5.59 5.05
CA PHE A 76 2.32 5.57 4.21
C PHE A 76 2.06 6.92 3.56
N LEU A 77 2.17 8.02 4.32
CA LEU A 77 2.08 9.38 3.77
C LEU A 77 3.14 9.62 2.69
N LEU A 78 4.38 9.20 2.93
CA LEU A 78 5.48 9.36 1.98
C LEU A 78 5.26 8.55 0.69
N VAL A 79 4.77 7.32 0.79
CA VAL A 79 4.39 6.49 -0.37
C VAL A 79 3.23 7.13 -1.14
N SER A 80 2.22 7.67 -0.45
CA SER A 80 1.09 8.32 -1.10
C SER A 80 1.52 9.61 -1.82
N ALA A 81 2.36 10.44 -1.18
CA ALA A 81 2.90 11.65 -1.76
C ALA A 81 3.80 11.36 -2.98
N THR A 82 4.69 10.37 -2.88
CA THR A 82 5.55 9.96 -4.02
C THR A 82 4.72 9.41 -5.17
N THR A 83 3.63 8.68 -4.88
CA THR A 83 2.68 8.22 -5.91
C THR A 83 1.97 9.39 -6.60
N LEU A 84 1.57 10.41 -5.84
CA LEU A 84 0.96 11.62 -6.40
C LEU A 84 1.97 12.38 -7.30
N ILE A 85 3.21 12.55 -6.84
CA ILE A 85 4.29 13.17 -7.63
C ILE A 85 4.54 12.36 -8.91
N ALA A 86 4.57 11.04 -8.84
CA ALA A 86 4.72 10.16 -9.99
C ALA A 86 3.57 10.35 -11.00
N ALA A 87 2.33 10.41 -10.51
CA ALA A 87 1.15 10.54 -11.35
C ALA A 87 1.09 11.92 -12.04
N VAL A 88 1.40 13.00 -11.31
CA VAL A 88 1.53 14.36 -11.88
C VAL A 88 2.68 14.42 -12.89
N GLY A 89 3.82 13.81 -12.58
CA GLY A 89 4.96 13.72 -13.49
C GLY A 89 4.67 12.93 -14.77
N LEU A 90 3.83 11.89 -14.67
CA LEU A 90 3.35 11.11 -15.83
C LEU A 90 2.49 11.99 -16.75
N LEU A 91 1.64 12.83 -16.16
CA LEU A 91 0.77 13.78 -16.88
C LEU A 91 1.60 14.87 -17.57
N ARG A 92 2.69 15.31 -16.93
CA ARG A 92 3.69 16.23 -17.51
C ARG A 92 4.67 15.56 -18.49
N ARG A 93 4.52 14.26 -18.74
CA ARG A 93 5.32 13.48 -19.71
C ARG A 93 6.82 13.50 -19.46
N HIS A 94 7.25 13.51 -18.19
CA HIS A 94 8.67 13.42 -17.88
C HIS A 94 9.16 11.96 -17.84
N GLU A 95 10.35 11.70 -18.39
CA GLU A 95 10.93 10.36 -18.40
C GLU A 95 11.28 9.85 -16.98
N TRP A 96 11.66 10.75 -16.06
CA TRP A 96 11.91 10.38 -14.65
C TRP A 96 10.65 9.87 -13.96
N ALA A 97 9.48 10.42 -14.29
CA ALA A 97 8.20 10.00 -13.72
C ALA A 97 7.82 8.58 -14.16
N ARG A 98 8.15 8.22 -15.41
CA ARG A 98 7.97 6.84 -15.90
C ARG A 98 8.79 5.86 -15.07
N GLN A 99 10.07 6.16 -14.83
CA GLN A 99 10.94 5.28 -14.04
C GLN A 99 10.46 5.18 -12.58
N LEU A 100 10.05 6.30 -11.99
CA LEU A 100 9.55 6.35 -10.62
C LEU A 100 8.23 5.59 -10.47
N PHE A 101 7.31 5.71 -11.42
CA PHE A 101 6.05 4.96 -11.44
C PHE A 101 6.28 3.45 -11.59
N ILE A 102 7.21 3.03 -12.46
CA ILE A 102 7.60 1.62 -12.60
C ILE A 102 8.20 1.10 -11.28
N GLY A 103 9.07 1.88 -10.65
CA GLY A 103 9.65 1.55 -9.34
C GLY A 103 8.59 1.38 -8.26
N LEU A 104 7.64 2.31 -8.17
CA LEU A 104 6.51 2.25 -7.24
C LEU A 104 5.62 1.03 -7.47
N MET A 105 5.30 0.71 -8.73
CA MET A 105 4.51 -0.49 -9.05
C MET A 105 5.27 -1.78 -8.69
N GLY A 106 6.58 -1.83 -8.94
CA GLY A 106 7.43 -2.96 -8.53
C GLY A 106 7.49 -3.10 -7.01
N PHE A 107 7.67 -1.99 -6.30
CA PHE A 107 7.63 -1.94 -4.84
C PHE A 107 6.28 -2.42 -4.30
N ALA A 108 5.17 -2.00 -4.90
CA ALA A 108 3.82 -2.43 -4.51
C ALA A 108 3.63 -3.95 -4.69
N ILE A 109 4.17 -4.54 -5.76
CA ILE A 109 4.14 -6.00 -5.96
C ILE A 109 4.93 -6.71 -4.85
N VAL A 110 6.16 -6.27 -4.58
CA VAL A 110 7.00 -6.86 -3.52
C VAL A 110 6.31 -6.72 -2.16
N TYR A 111 5.74 -5.55 -1.88
CA TYR A 111 5.00 -5.28 -0.66
C TYR A 111 3.77 -6.19 -0.51
N GLN A 112 3.00 -6.41 -1.58
CA GLN A 112 1.86 -7.33 -1.54
C GLN A 112 2.30 -8.78 -1.27
N ILE A 113 3.40 -9.24 -1.87
CA ILE A 113 3.94 -10.58 -1.64
C ILE A 113 4.43 -10.73 -0.19
N LEU A 114 5.17 -9.74 0.31
CA LEU A 114 5.64 -9.72 1.70
C LEU A 114 4.46 -9.67 2.68
N GLY A 115 3.44 -8.85 2.40
CA GLY A 115 2.23 -8.78 3.21
C GLY A 115 1.47 -10.10 3.24
N LEU A 116 1.40 -10.81 2.11
CA LEU A 116 0.79 -12.13 2.03
C LEU A 116 1.60 -13.17 2.81
N ALA A 117 2.93 -13.19 2.66
CA ALA A 117 3.80 -14.06 3.46
C ALA A 117 3.65 -13.80 4.97
N TRP A 118 3.62 -12.52 5.36
CA TRP A 118 3.43 -12.10 6.75
C TRP A 118 2.05 -12.49 7.29
N GLN A 119 0.99 -12.29 6.50
CA GLN A 119 -0.38 -12.70 6.85
C GLN A 119 -0.45 -14.21 7.10
N TRP A 120 0.19 -15.01 6.24
CA TRP A 120 0.27 -16.47 6.41
C TRP A 120 1.07 -16.86 7.66
N TRP A 121 2.17 -16.16 7.95
CA TRP A 121 2.99 -16.43 9.14
C TRP A 121 2.25 -16.13 10.45
N ILE A 122 1.60 -14.96 10.54
CA ILE A 122 0.79 -14.59 11.71
C ILE A 122 -0.41 -15.53 11.87
N MET A 123 -1.17 -15.79 10.80
CA MET A 123 -2.36 -16.62 10.89
C MET A 123 -2.03 -18.10 11.18
N GLY A 124 -0.89 -18.60 10.70
CA GLY A 124 -0.38 -19.92 11.08
C GLY A 124 -0.08 -20.04 12.57
N SER A 125 0.30 -18.93 13.23
CA SER A 125 0.52 -18.88 14.68
C SER A 125 -0.74 -18.62 15.52
N MET A 126 -1.85 -18.23 14.88
CA MET A 126 -3.08 -17.82 15.58
C MET A 126 -3.78 -18.95 16.36
N PRO A 127 -3.83 -20.22 15.89
CA PRO A 127 -4.41 -21.32 16.66
C PRO A 127 -3.71 -21.54 18.01
N ALA A 128 -2.38 -21.39 18.05
CA ALA A 128 -1.60 -21.47 19.28
C ALA A 128 -1.93 -20.30 20.23
N PHE A 129 -2.21 -19.11 19.69
CA PHE A 129 -2.59 -17.94 20.47
C PHE A 129 -4.02 -18.05 21.03
N MET A 130 -4.99 -18.55 20.24
CA MET A 130 -6.37 -18.78 20.69
C MET A 130 -6.48 -19.83 21.80
N GLN A 131 -5.65 -20.88 21.73
CA GLN A 131 -5.56 -21.89 22.78
C GLN A 131 -4.95 -21.30 24.06
N ALA A 132 -3.95 -20.43 23.95
CA ALA A 132 -3.34 -19.74 25.09
C ALA A 132 -4.30 -18.72 25.75
N SER A 133 -5.25 -18.15 25.01
CA SER A 133 -6.21 -17.16 25.52
C SER A 133 -7.51 -17.76 26.09
N GLY A 134 -7.64 -19.10 26.13
CA GLY A 134 -8.81 -19.77 26.73
C GLY A 134 -10.14 -19.55 25.98
N ALA A 135 -10.10 -19.33 24.66
CA ALA A 135 -11.30 -19.05 23.86
C ALA A 135 -12.22 -20.29 23.74
N PRO A 136 -13.57 -20.12 23.77
CA PRO A 136 -14.52 -21.23 23.62
C PRO A 136 -14.37 -21.95 22.27
N ALA A 137 -14.34 -23.28 22.29
CA ALA A 137 -14.11 -24.14 21.10
C ALA A 137 -15.15 -23.91 19.98
N ASP A 138 -16.38 -23.51 20.33
CA ASP A 138 -17.49 -23.30 19.40
C ASP A 138 -17.31 -22.04 18.54
N MET A 139 -16.66 -21.01 19.09
CA MET A 139 -16.23 -19.83 18.32
C MET A 139 -15.10 -20.17 17.34
N GLY A 140 -14.32 -21.21 17.64
CA GLY A 140 -13.21 -21.65 16.81
C GLY A 140 -13.64 -22.08 15.41
N ALA A 141 -14.66 -22.93 15.26
CA ALA A 141 -15.01 -23.49 13.95
C ALA A 141 -15.51 -22.43 12.93
N ALA A 142 -16.43 -21.55 13.36
CA ALA A 142 -16.95 -20.47 12.51
C ALA A 142 -15.88 -19.43 12.20
N MET A 143 -15.05 -19.07 13.19
CA MET A 143 -13.99 -18.09 13.03
C MET A 143 -12.85 -18.63 12.13
N HIS A 144 -12.55 -19.93 12.20
CA HIS A 144 -11.59 -20.58 11.28
C HIS A 144 -12.08 -20.56 9.82
N GLY A 145 -13.37 -20.81 9.58
CA GLY A 145 -13.95 -20.71 8.23
C GLY A 145 -13.89 -19.29 7.68
N PHE A 146 -14.28 -18.30 8.48
CA PHE A 146 -14.21 -16.89 8.13
C PHE A 146 -12.78 -16.41 7.84
N ILE A 147 -11.83 -16.76 8.71
CA ILE A 147 -10.40 -16.41 8.52
C ILE A 147 -9.86 -17.00 7.23
N ARG A 148 -10.14 -18.29 6.93
CA ARG A 148 -9.71 -18.89 5.66
C ARG A 148 -10.35 -18.20 4.46
N ALA A 149 -11.65 -17.89 4.52
CA ALA A 149 -12.33 -17.20 3.43
C ALA A 149 -11.71 -15.81 3.17
N MET A 150 -11.43 -15.05 4.23
CA MET A 150 -10.77 -13.74 4.14
C MET A 150 -9.33 -13.86 3.62
N GLN A 151 -8.62 -14.93 3.95
CA GLN A 151 -7.27 -15.21 3.49
C GLN A 151 -7.24 -15.57 2.00
N VAL A 152 -8.15 -16.42 1.53
CA VAL A 152 -8.30 -16.76 0.11
C VAL A 152 -8.69 -15.53 -0.69
N PHE A 153 -9.68 -14.77 -0.21
CA PHE A 153 -10.11 -13.53 -0.85
C PHE A 153 -8.99 -12.48 -0.91
N GLY A 154 -8.27 -12.29 0.19
CA GLY A 154 -7.12 -11.38 0.27
C GLY A 154 -5.99 -11.81 -0.67
N SER A 155 -5.71 -13.12 -0.75
CA SER A 155 -4.70 -13.67 -1.66
C SER A 155 -5.09 -13.48 -3.13
N LEU A 156 -6.35 -13.76 -3.48
CA LEU A 156 -6.88 -13.52 -4.82
C LEU A 156 -6.80 -12.05 -5.21
N THR A 157 -7.18 -11.16 -4.30
CA THR A 157 -7.12 -9.71 -4.51
C THR A 157 -5.68 -9.25 -4.70
N ALA A 158 -4.76 -9.71 -3.86
CA ALA A 158 -3.34 -9.39 -3.95
C ALA A 158 -2.72 -9.86 -5.27
N LEU A 159 -3.02 -11.08 -5.70
CA LEU A 159 -2.60 -11.62 -6.99
C LEU A 159 -3.19 -10.80 -8.15
N GLY A 160 -4.47 -10.44 -8.07
CA GLY A 160 -5.13 -9.58 -9.05
C GLY A 160 -4.42 -8.24 -9.22
N PHE A 161 -4.09 -7.57 -8.10
CA PHE A 161 -3.30 -6.35 -8.11
C PHE A 161 -1.89 -6.56 -8.67
N CYS A 162 -1.22 -7.66 -8.34
CA CYS A 162 0.11 -7.96 -8.88
C CYS A 162 0.09 -8.12 -10.41
N VAL A 163 -0.89 -8.85 -10.94
CA VAL A 163 -1.06 -9.02 -12.39
C VAL A 163 -1.39 -7.67 -13.05
N LEU A 164 -2.29 -6.89 -12.46
CA LEU A 164 -2.65 -5.56 -12.95
C LEU A 164 -1.43 -4.63 -13.00
N PHE A 165 -0.67 -4.54 -11.91
CA PHE A 165 0.54 -3.70 -11.85
C PHE A 165 1.62 -4.19 -12.83
N GLY A 166 1.83 -5.50 -12.94
CA GLY A 166 2.75 -6.07 -13.93
C GLY A 166 2.34 -5.75 -15.36
N TRP A 167 1.04 -5.79 -15.66
CA TRP A 167 0.49 -5.40 -16.96
C TRP A 167 0.68 -3.90 -17.23
N ILE A 168 0.42 -3.04 -16.25
CA ILE A 168 0.64 -1.59 -16.35
C ILE A 168 2.12 -1.28 -16.61
N ILE A 169 3.05 -1.92 -15.89
CA ILE A 169 4.50 -1.78 -16.12
C ILE A 169 4.86 -2.17 -17.56
N ARG A 170 4.36 -3.31 -18.05
CA ARG A 170 4.61 -3.76 -19.42
C ARG A 170 4.08 -2.77 -20.44
N ARG A 171 2.88 -2.23 -20.22
CA ARG A 171 2.25 -1.23 -21.09
C ARG A 171 3.04 0.09 -21.10
N LEU A 172 3.48 0.57 -19.94
CA LEU A 172 4.32 1.76 -19.79
C LEU A 172 5.72 1.60 -20.43
N ARG A 173 6.24 0.37 -20.50
CA ARG A 173 7.50 0.05 -21.19
C ARG A 173 7.36 -0.13 -22.71
N SER A 174 6.14 -0.15 -23.26
CA SER A 174 5.93 -0.32 -24.69
C SER A 174 6.58 0.82 -25.51
N ALA A 175 7.09 0.50 -26.70
CA ALA A 175 7.79 1.46 -27.55
C ALA A 175 6.92 2.69 -27.88
N GLN A 176 5.62 2.47 -28.11
CA GLN A 176 4.63 3.51 -28.37
C GLN A 176 4.57 4.58 -27.27
N VAL A 177 4.60 4.14 -26.01
CA VAL A 177 4.59 5.05 -24.86
C VAL A 177 5.97 5.68 -24.67
N ARG A 178 7.05 4.90 -24.78
CA ARG A 178 8.43 5.38 -24.62
C ARG A 178 8.77 6.50 -25.61
N ASP A 179 8.30 6.41 -26.85
CA ASP A 179 8.58 7.40 -27.89
C ASP A 179 7.85 8.74 -27.64
N GLU A 180 6.76 8.76 -26.86
CA GLU A 180 6.11 10.00 -26.41
C GLU A 180 6.92 10.77 -25.34
N PHE A 181 7.78 10.10 -24.59
CA PHE A 181 8.64 10.75 -23.57
C PHE A 181 9.98 11.21 -24.16
N ARG A 182 10.39 10.68 -25.32
CA ARG A 182 11.64 11.04 -26.01
C ARG A 182 11.65 12.44 -26.61
N SER A 183 10.48 13.08 -26.78
CA SER A 183 10.41 14.45 -27.30
C SER A 183 10.79 15.51 -26.26
N TRP A 184 10.95 15.15 -24.98
CA TRP A 184 11.48 16.04 -23.96
C TRP A 184 13.01 15.99 -23.98
N LYS A 185 13.63 17.00 -24.59
CA LYS A 185 15.05 17.33 -24.34
C LYS A 185 15.09 18.29 -23.13
N PRO A 186 15.99 18.06 -22.14
CA PRO A 186 16.24 19.02 -21.08
C PRO A 186 16.76 20.34 -21.63
#